data_AF-A0AA39N5J0-F1
#
_entry.id   AF-A0AA39N5J0-F1
#
_cell.length_a   1.000
_cell.length_b   1.000
_cell.length_c   1.000
_cell.angle_alpha   90.00
_cell.angle_beta   90.00
_cell.angle_gamma   90.00
#
_symmetry.space_group_name_H-M   'P 1'
#
loop_
_entity.id
_entity.type
_entity.pdbx_description
1 polymer ?
#
loop_
_entity_poly.entity_id
_entity_poly.type
_entity_poly.pdbx_seq_one_letter_code
_entity_poly.pdbx_strand_id
1 'polypeptide(L)'
;MANLQERSGGVRIRVGGNTQETAKLVPELSDGRILEKDLSQVTNPTQTPPLVFTPDLLYMMANISSLVNVHWFIGIPFFQTTPFDLSIAVAGQEILGESLLGIQAANEPDFYVAHGHRPETYNQYDYFGEFSDLIAAMSGSENDINRRLLIGPNTADQWSQQDVWNTGFVDAYSDNLAYLAFERYPQDNCAATFDEGSAVDPQQMFPFYLDHSSSVNLVANYLNSTAYAQSKGKQLIMFETNTASCGGFPGISDSFGAALWGLDYALQLAHANFSGVLMHTGGQTVYYNPFTAPPTNESTYHQWTVGPIYYSALIMAEVLGPSNASQVLDIGANGGNIYTPGYAVYEQATPVRLALFNFITDSSGGHDYYATFAIGGGDTGQPSGTPAQVKVKYFRASSVSQKGNYTWAGQTFGDNFASDGRIQGEEDIQTIACDQSGNICSIYVPAPGFALVFLTDDALSESEGEGEAQTFSTTAVTKLHNTATVDPAVLATSNGHHAVLDGLGSTSPGSNDATSKQLHASLSFLCICAITLAYFI
;
A
#
# COMPACT_ATOMS: atom_id res chain seq x y z
N MET A 1 -0.42 7.78 1.09
CA MET A 1 0.57 7.99 2.18
C MET A 1 -0.03 8.73 3.36
N ALA A 2 -0.56 9.96 3.20
CA ALA A 2 -1.25 10.70 4.28
C ALA A 2 -2.32 9.85 5.01
N ASN A 3 -3.22 9.21 4.24
CA ASN A 3 -4.22 8.30 4.81
C ASN A 3 -3.64 7.18 5.68
N LEU A 4 -2.46 6.66 5.34
CA LEU A 4 -1.82 5.56 6.08
C LEU A 4 -1.18 6.08 7.37
N GLN A 5 -0.38 7.16 7.28
CA GLN A 5 0.31 7.69 8.47
C GLN A 5 -0.65 8.16 9.57
N GLU A 6 -1.86 8.61 9.23
CA GLU A 6 -2.84 9.04 10.24
C GLU A 6 -3.34 7.87 11.07
N ARG A 7 -3.37 6.68 10.48
CA ARG A 7 -3.87 5.44 11.09
C ARG A 7 -2.76 4.67 11.81
N SER A 8 -1.58 4.59 11.20
CA SER A 8 -0.44 3.80 11.71
C SER A 8 0.68 4.62 12.35
N GLY A 9 0.58 5.95 12.35
CA GLY A 9 1.63 6.86 12.79
C GLY A 9 2.79 7.05 11.79
N GLY A 10 2.88 6.25 10.74
CA GLY A 10 3.92 6.39 9.71
C GLY A 10 3.90 5.29 8.64
N VAL A 11 4.67 5.49 7.58
CA VAL A 11 4.77 4.56 6.44
C VAL A 11 6.22 4.17 6.20
N ARG A 12 6.47 2.89 5.89
CA ARG A 12 7.79 2.39 5.52
C ARG A 12 7.79 1.95 4.07
N ILE A 13 8.79 2.36 3.30
CA ILE A 13 8.91 2.03 1.87
C ILE A 13 10.32 1.51 1.59
N ARG A 14 10.42 0.37 0.91
CA ARG A 14 11.67 -0.15 0.36
C ARG A 14 11.80 0.26 -1.11
N VAL A 15 12.97 0.77 -1.48
CA VAL A 15 13.38 0.99 -2.87
C VAL A 15 14.51 0.01 -3.18
N GLY A 16 14.24 -1.01 -3.99
CA GLY A 16 15.16 -2.12 -4.22
C GLY A 16 14.71 -3.04 -5.36
N GLY A 17 14.65 -4.35 -5.09
CA GLY A 17 14.32 -5.38 -6.07
C GLY A 17 15.52 -5.70 -6.97
N ASN A 18 15.32 -6.57 -7.98
CA ASN A 18 16.36 -6.92 -8.97
C ASN A 18 17.07 -5.70 -9.58
N THR A 19 16.36 -4.59 -9.78
CA THR A 19 16.94 -3.35 -10.33
C THR A 19 18.03 -2.74 -9.46
N GLN A 20 18.06 -3.01 -8.16
CA GLN A 20 19.08 -2.44 -7.27
C GLN A 20 20.48 -2.94 -7.63
N GLU A 21 20.59 -4.18 -8.13
CA GLU A 21 21.87 -4.86 -8.35
C GLU A 21 22.71 -4.24 -9.47
N THR A 22 22.04 -3.48 -10.33
CA THR A 22 22.62 -2.78 -11.49
C THR A 22 22.38 -1.28 -11.43
N ALA A 23 21.83 -0.78 -10.31
CA ALA A 23 21.55 0.63 -10.13
C ALA A 23 22.85 1.43 -9.98
N LYS A 24 22.90 2.63 -10.55
CA LYS A 24 24.04 3.53 -10.41
C LYS A 24 23.61 4.97 -10.18
N LEU A 25 24.18 5.58 -9.16
CA LEU A 25 24.03 7.00 -8.90
C LEU A 25 24.97 7.79 -9.82
N VAL A 26 24.43 8.71 -10.61
CA VAL A 26 25.20 9.61 -11.47
C VAL A 26 24.90 11.06 -11.12
N PRO A 27 25.85 12.00 -11.28
CA PRO A 27 25.62 13.40 -10.89
C PRO A 27 24.48 14.07 -11.66
N GLU A 28 24.37 13.76 -12.96
CA GLU A 28 23.38 14.32 -13.88
C GLU A 28 23.12 13.37 -15.05
N LEU A 29 21.98 13.54 -15.71
CA LEU A 29 21.63 12.89 -16.97
C LEU A 29 21.50 13.95 -18.07
N SER A 30 21.95 13.61 -19.27
CA SER A 30 22.07 14.58 -20.38
C SER A 30 20.74 15.17 -20.86
N ASP A 31 19.63 14.46 -20.61
CA ASP A 31 18.28 14.88 -20.96
C ASP A 31 17.54 15.59 -19.81
N GLY A 32 18.21 15.78 -18.67
CA GLY A 32 17.67 16.43 -17.47
C GLY A 32 16.66 15.58 -16.70
N ARG A 33 16.52 14.29 -17.01
CA ARG A 33 15.68 13.38 -16.22
C ARG A 33 16.38 13.00 -14.91
N ILE A 34 15.58 12.55 -13.96
CA ILE A 34 16.08 12.02 -12.68
C ILE A 34 16.50 10.55 -12.75
N LEU A 35 16.03 9.83 -13.77
CA LEU A 35 16.13 8.38 -13.87
C LEU A 35 16.02 7.94 -15.33
N GLU A 36 16.90 7.02 -15.74
CA GLU A 36 16.88 6.34 -17.04
C GLU A 36 17.06 4.83 -16.85
N LYS A 37 16.40 4.05 -17.71
CA LYS A 37 16.52 2.59 -17.78
C LYS A 37 17.15 2.21 -19.11
N ASP A 38 18.19 1.38 -19.07
CA ASP A 38 18.77 0.80 -20.27
C ASP A 38 17.98 -0.43 -20.70
N LEU A 39 16.97 -0.21 -21.55
CA LEU A 39 16.13 -1.28 -22.10
C LEU A 39 16.86 -2.18 -23.11
N SER A 40 18.11 -1.87 -23.47
CA SER A 40 18.92 -2.67 -24.39
C SER A 40 19.81 -3.70 -23.68
N GLN A 41 20.04 -3.52 -22.37
CA GLN A 41 20.91 -4.37 -21.53
C GLN A 41 20.12 -5.07 -20.43
N VAL A 42 18.89 -5.49 -20.73
CA VAL A 42 18.05 -6.23 -19.77
C VAL A 42 18.69 -7.55 -19.36
N THR A 43 18.62 -7.88 -18.07
CA THR A 43 19.12 -9.16 -17.54
C THR A 43 17.98 -10.10 -17.17
N ASN A 44 18.25 -11.40 -17.26
CA ASN A 44 17.32 -12.47 -16.93
C ASN A 44 16.95 -12.46 -15.43
N PRO A 45 15.83 -13.08 -15.02
CA PRO A 45 14.77 -13.69 -15.86
C PRO A 45 13.67 -12.69 -16.27
N THR A 46 13.52 -11.62 -15.50
CA THR A 46 12.43 -10.64 -15.65
C THR A 46 12.73 -9.52 -16.63
N GLN A 47 13.76 -9.68 -17.47
CA GLN A 47 14.26 -8.65 -18.38
C GLN A 47 14.46 -7.31 -17.65
N THR A 48 15.08 -7.36 -16.47
CA THR A 48 15.27 -6.19 -15.63
C THR A 48 16.31 -5.26 -16.27
N PRO A 49 15.96 -4.01 -16.61
CA PRO A 49 16.92 -3.08 -17.20
C PRO A 49 17.84 -2.47 -16.13
N PRO A 50 19.14 -2.32 -16.42
CA PRO A 50 20.04 -1.48 -15.65
C PRO A 50 19.47 -0.08 -15.49
N LEU A 51 19.73 0.51 -14.32
CA LEU A 51 19.14 1.77 -13.91
C LEU A 51 20.24 2.77 -13.60
N VAL A 52 20.13 3.97 -14.14
CA VAL A 52 20.90 5.13 -13.65
C VAL A 52 19.91 6.15 -13.09
N PHE A 53 20.27 6.78 -11.97
CA PHE A 53 19.47 7.85 -11.39
C PHE A 53 20.37 8.92 -10.76
N THR A 54 19.80 10.11 -10.58
CA THR A 54 20.50 11.26 -10.01
C THR A 54 20.12 11.47 -8.54
N PRO A 55 20.89 12.25 -7.75
CA PRO A 55 20.54 12.59 -6.38
C PRO A 55 19.14 13.20 -6.20
N ASP A 56 18.55 13.76 -7.27
CA ASP A 56 17.19 14.31 -7.26
C ASP A 56 16.12 13.30 -6.82
N LEU A 57 16.32 12.00 -7.10
CA LEU A 57 15.43 10.96 -6.59
C LEU A 57 15.46 10.90 -5.05
N LEU A 58 16.65 10.95 -4.45
CA LEU A 58 16.83 10.94 -3.00
C LEU A 58 16.31 12.22 -2.36
N TYR A 59 16.53 13.38 -2.99
CA TYR A 59 15.94 14.65 -2.52
C TYR A 59 14.41 14.64 -2.61
N MET A 60 13.83 14.04 -3.65
CA MET A 60 12.38 13.87 -3.75
C MET A 60 11.86 12.95 -2.63
N MET A 61 12.55 11.85 -2.31
CA MET A 61 12.21 10.99 -1.18
C MET A 61 12.29 11.75 0.17
N ALA A 62 13.35 12.52 0.39
CA ALA A 62 13.49 13.36 1.59
C ALA A 62 12.39 14.42 1.68
N ASN A 63 12.01 15.04 0.56
CA ASN A 63 10.90 15.99 0.52
C ASN A 63 9.57 15.33 0.87
N ILE A 64 9.32 14.09 0.41
CA ILE A 64 8.14 13.33 0.84
C ILE A 64 8.15 13.14 2.36
N SER A 65 9.29 12.72 2.93
CA SER A 65 9.45 12.56 4.38
C SER A 65 9.27 13.85 5.18
N SER A 66 9.54 15.01 4.58
CA SER A 66 9.30 16.31 5.21
C SER A 66 7.82 16.72 5.26
N LEU A 67 6.97 16.09 4.44
CA LEU A 67 5.54 16.38 4.34
C LEU A 67 4.68 15.33 5.07
N VAL A 68 5.08 14.07 4.98
CA VAL A 68 4.40 12.92 5.57
C VAL A 68 5.45 12.03 6.23
N ASN A 69 5.10 11.36 7.33
CA ASN A 69 5.98 10.51 8.12
C ASN A 69 6.33 9.19 7.41
N VAL A 70 7.04 9.31 6.29
CA VAL A 70 7.51 8.23 5.44
C VAL A 70 8.98 8.00 5.73
N HIS A 71 9.33 6.74 5.93
CA HIS A 71 10.70 6.31 6.12
C HIS A 71 11.07 5.27 5.06
N TRP A 72 12.36 5.18 4.77
CA TRP A 72 12.87 4.49 3.60
C TRP A 72 13.86 3.40 3.96
N PHE A 73 13.80 2.29 3.22
CA PHE A 73 14.91 1.38 3.04
C PHE A 73 15.44 1.54 1.62
N ILE A 74 16.75 1.51 1.44
CA ILE A 74 17.38 1.62 0.11
C ILE A 74 18.24 0.40 -0.19
N GLY A 75 18.13 -0.14 -1.40
CA GLY A 75 19.02 -1.17 -1.93
C GLY A 75 20.32 -0.59 -2.46
N ILE A 76 21.40 -1.37 -2.34
CA ILE A 76 22.69 -1.07 -2.98
C ILE A 76 23.09 -2.18 -3.96
N PRO A 77 23.88 -1.84 -5.00
CA PRO A 77 24.36 -2.82 -5.96
C PRO A 77 25.29 -3.84 -5.30
N PHE A 78 25.08 -5.12 -5.59
CA PHE A 78 25.83 -6.22 -4.98
C PHE A 78 26.40 -7.22 -5.98
N PHE A 79 26.11 -7.08 -7.28
CA PHE A 79 26.73 -7.93 -8.31
C PHE A 79 28.25 -7.76 -8.39
N GLN A 80 28.76 -6.54 -8.22
CA GLN A 80 30.19 -6.27 -8.16
C GLN A 80 30.61 -5.98 -6.72
N THR A 81 31.38 -6.89 -6.12
CA THR A 81 31.84 -6.78 -4.73
C THR A 81 33.28 -6.26 -4.60
N THR A 82 34.03 -6.19 -5.70
CA THR A 82 35.42 -5.73 -5.74
C THR A 82 35.63 -4.67 -6.84
N PRO A 83 35.63 -3.38 -6.50
CA PRO A 83 35.08 -2.80 -5.26
C PRO A 83 33.55 -2.78 -5.28
N PHE A 84 32.92 -2.67 -4.10
CA PHE A 84 31.51 -2.28 -3.99
C PHE A 84 31.31 -0.83 -4.44
N ASP A 85 30.19 -0.56 -5.13
CA ASP A 85 29.70 0.81 -5.35
C ASP A 85 28.83 1.25 -4.17
N LEU A 86 29.38 2.11 -3.31
CA LEU A 86 28.71 2.61 -2.10
C LEU A 86 28.10 4.00 -2.29
N SER A 87 28.10 4.56 -3.51
CA SER A 87 27.63 5.92 -3.79
C SER A 87 26.17 6.12 -3.35
N ILE A 88 25.31 5.13 -3.56
CA ILE A 88 23.90 5.16 -3.15
C ILE A 88 23.77 5.15 -1.63
N ALA A 89 24.56 4.34 -0.91
CA ALA A 89 24.53 4.28 0.54
C ALA A 89 25.00 5.61 1.17
N VAL A 90 26.09 6.18 0.67
CA VAL A 90 26.62 7.47 1.14
C VAL A 90 25.58 8.58 0.92
N ALA A 91 25.12 8.76 -0.31
CA ALA A 91 24.15 9.81 -0.63
C ALA A 91 22.81 9.60 0.08
N GLY A 92 22.34 8.35 0.17
CA GLY A 92 21.10 8.02 0.86
C GLY A 92 21.16 8.36 2.34
N GLN A 93 22.25 8.04 3.03
CA GLN A 93 22.44 8.42 4.43
C GLN A 93 22.50 9.94 4.61
N GLU A 94 23.26 10.64 3.77
CA GLU A 94 23.42 12.10 3.87
C GLU A 94 22.11 12.86 3.60
N ILE A 95 21.34 12.42 2.60
CA ILE A 95 20.15 13.13 2.13
C ILE A 95 18.90 12.76 2.94
N LEU A 96 18.70 11.46 3.24
CA LEU A 96 17.49 10.99 3.93
C LEU A 96 17.62 11.12 5.45
N GLY A 97 18.84 11.14 6.00
CA GLY A 97 19.09 11.32 7.43
C GLY A 97 18.30 10.34 8.29
N GLU A 98 17.54 10.85 9.26
CA GLU A 98 16.72 10.04 10.18
C GLU A 98 15.59 9.27 9.47
N SER A 99 15.20 9.68 8.26
CA SER A 99 14.21 8.96 7.47
C SER A 99 14.75 7.68 6.82
N LEU A 100 16.06 7.39 6.91
CA LEU A 100 16.65 6.14 6.44
C LEU A 100 16.63 5.07 7.55
N LEU A 101 15.80 4.02 7.37
CA LEU A 101 15.69 2.90 8.30
C LEU A 101 16.74 1.81 8.06
N GLY A 102 17.20 1.66 6.83
CA GLY A 102 18.12 0.58 6.50
C GLY A 102 18.63 0.59 5.07
N ILE A 103 19.74 -0.12 4.91
CA ILE A 103 20.45 -0.33 3.65
C ILE A 103 20.41 -1.82 3.35
N GLN A 104 19.72 -2.20 2.30
CA GLN A 104 19.64 -3.58 1.87
C GLN A 104 20.92 -3.99 1.13
N ALA A 105 21.62 -4.96 1.71
CA ALA A 105 22.75 -5.61 1.07
C ALA A 105 22.26 -6.84 0.30
N ALA A 106 22.36 -6.81 -1.02
CA ALA A 106 21.85 -7.82 -1.94
C ALA A 106 20.32 -7.98 -1.96
N ASN A 107 19.79 -8.31 -3.13
CA ASN A 107 18.41 -8.71 -3.38
C ASN A 107 18.43 -10.16 -3.84
N GLU A 108 17.81 -11.04 -3.06
CA GLU A 108 17.66 -12.46 -3.42
C GLU A 108 19.01 -13.11 -3.85
N PRO A 109 20.07 -13.03 -3.03
CA PRO A 109 21.40 -13.54 -3.40
C PRO A 109 21.40 -15.05 -3.69
N ASP A 110 20.38 -15.77 -3.22
CA ASP A 110 20.16 -17.18 -3.48
C ASP A 110 19.76 -17.48 -4.93
N PHE A 111 19.27 -16.49 -5.67
CA PHE A 111 19.00 -16.59 -7.11
C PHE A 111 20.19 -16.21 -8.02
N TYR A 112 21.30 -15.71 -7.48
CA TYR A 112 22.41 -15.21 -8.30
C TYR A 112 23.01 -16.27 -9.23
N VAL A 113 23.03 -17.53 -8.81
CA VAL A 113 23.49 -18.65 -9.67
C VAL A 113 22.49 -18.90 -10.78
N ALA A 114 21.20 -19.02 -10.46
CA ALA A 114 20.15 -19.28 -11.43
C ALA A 114 20.06 -18.17 -12.49
N HIS A 115 20.38 -16.94 -12.12
CA HIS A 115 20.37 -15.78 -13.01
C HIS A 115 21.72 -15.49 -13.69
N GLY A 116 22.76 -16.31 -13.43
CA GLY A 116 24.08 -16.19 -14.08
C GLY A 116 24.95 -15.04 -13.58
N HIS A 117 24.69 -14.51 -12.38
CA HIS A 117 25.46 -13.44 -11.74
C HIS A 117 26.58 -13.96 -10.83
N ARG A 118 26.57 -15.26 -10.52
CA ARG A 118 27.58 -15.95 -9.72
C ARG A 118 27.88 -17.36 -10.31
N PRO A 119 29.07 -17.93 -10.06
CA PRO A 119 29.40 -19.28 -10.50
C PRO A 119 28.53 -20.33 -9.81
N GLU A 120 28.38 -21.52 -10.41
CA GLU A 120 27.55 -22.63 -9.89
C GLU A 120 27.92 -23.08 -8.46
N THR A 121 29.13 -22.77 -7.99
CA THR A 121 29.59 -23.11 -6.64
C THR A 121 29.13 -22.14 -5.56
N TYR A 122 28.58 -20.98 -5.95
CA TYR A 122 28.19 -19.92 -5.03
C TYR A 122 27.04 -20.36 -4.10
N ASN A 123 27.23 -20.18 -2.81
CA ASN A 123 26.31 -20.65 -1.78
C ASN A 123 26.22 -19.67 -0.59
N GLN A 124 25.52 -20.07 0.47
CA GLN A 124 25.26 -19.25 1.65
C GLN A 124 26.54 -18.77 2.35
N TYR A 125 27.62 -19.57 2.31
CA TYR A 125 28.91 -19.21 2.92
C TYR A 125 29.69 -18.19 2.09
N ASP A 126 29.53 -18.22 0.76
CA ASP A 126 30.12 -17.19 -0.11
C ASP A 126 29.43 -15.85 0.14
N TYR A 127 28.08 -15.85 0.22
CA TYR A 127 27.32 -14.65 0.58
C TYR A 127 27.67 -14.12 1.97
N PHE A 128 27.84 -15.00 2.96
CA PHE A 128 28.36 -14.64 4.28
C PHE A 128 29.70 -13.88 4.15
N GLY A 129 30.63 -14.40 3.34
CA GLY A 129 31.89 -13.73 3.03
C GLY A 129 31.72 -12.35 2.38
N GLU A 130 30.90 -12.26 1.33
CA GLU A 130 30.62 -11.00 0.62
C GLU A 130 29.99 -9.94 1.55
N PHE A 131 29.15 -10.35 2.51
CA PHE A 131 28.60 -9.46 3.53
C PHE A 131 29.67 -8.92 4.48
N SER A 132 30.64 -9.76 4.88
CA SER A 132 31.82 -9.32 5.62
C SER A 132 32.64 -8.28 4.85
N ASP A 133 32.86 -8.53 3.56
CA ASP A 133 33.62 -7.64 2.68
C ASP A 133 32.90 -6.29 2.50
N LEU A 134 31.57 -6.30 2.40
CA LEU A 134 30.77 -5.08 2.40
C LEU A 134 30.98 -4.27 3.69
N ILE A 135 30.85 -4.90 4.86
CA ILE A 135 31.07 -4.24 6.16
C ILE A 135 32.47 -3.61 6.25
N ALA A 136 33.48 -4.27 5.68
CA ALA A 136 34.84 -3.76 5.60
C ALA A 136 34.94 -2.55 4.64
N ALA A 137 34.33 -2.62 3.46
CA ALA A 137 34.30 -1.53 2.49
C ALA A 137 33.61 -0.26 3.03
N MET A 138 32.56 -0.43 3.85
CA MET A 138 31.87 0.65 4.55
C MET A 138 32.67 1.25 5.73
N SER A 139 33.86 0.73 6.04
CA SER A 139 34.69 1.25 7.15
C SER A 139 35.80 2.21 6.70
N GLY A 140 35.93 2.46 5.38
CA GLY A 140 36.89 3.42 4.85
C GLY A 140 36.53 4.86 5.21
N SER A 141 37.53 5.71 5.42
CA SER A 141 37.34 7.14 5.76
C SER A 141 36.56 7.94 4.71
N GLU A 142 36.45 7.43 3.48
CA GLU A 142 35.67 8.02 2.39
C GLU A 142 34.20 7.55 2.40
N ASN A 143 33.86 6.54 3.20
CA ASN A 143 32.56 5.87 3.23
C ASN A 143 32.02 5.79 4.68
N ASP A 144 31.90 6.92 5.40
CA ASP A 144 31.40 6.95 6.79
C ASP A 144 29.89 6.63 6.89
N ILE A 145 29.53 5.40 6.52
CA ILE A 145 28.17 4.89 6.51
C ILE A 145 27.92 4.20 7.84
N ASN A 146 26.75 4.42 8.43
CA ASN A 146 26.28 3.75 9.62
C ASN A 146 26.07 2.26 9.34
N ARG A 147 27.09 1.47 9.67
CA ARG A 147 27.12 0.02 9.44
C ARG A 147 26.11 -0.76 10.28
N ARG A 148 25.32 -0.11 11.14
CA ARG A 148 24.20 -0.72 11.90
C ARG A 148 22.88 -0.75 11.13
N LEU A 149 22.86 -0.16 9.93
CA LEU A 149 21.68 -0.04 9.09
C LEU A 149 21.50 -1.22 8.12
N LEU A 150 22.38 -2.22 8.12
CA LEU A 150 22.31 -3.27 7.11
C LEU A 150 21.07 -4.16 7.31
N ILE A 151 20.43 -4.52 6.20
CA ILE A 151 19.31 -5.45 6.14
C ILE A 151 19.80 -6.72 5.44
N GLY A 152 19.54 -7.90 6.01
CA GLY A 152 19.96 -9.18 5.45
C GLY A 152 19.25 -10.36 6.13
N PRO A 153 19.26 -11.58 5.56
CA PRO A 153 20.02 -11.96 4.38
C PRO A 153 19.34 -11.62 3.04
N ASN A 154 18.06 -11.21 3.04
CA ASN A 154 17.27 -10.86 1.85
C ASN A 154 17.13 -12.01 0.85
N THR A 155 17.13 -13.25 1.34
CA THR A 155 16.97 -14.43 0.48
C THR A 155 15.52 -14.69 0.16
N ALA A 156 15.29 -15.38 -0.96
CA ALA A 156 13.99 -15.84 -1.37
C ALA A 156 13.77 -17.32 -1.02
N ASP A 157 13.81 -18.21 -2.01
CA ASP A 157 13.39 -19.60 -1.86
C ASP A 157 14.31 -20.67 -2.44
N GLN A 158 15.47 -20.29 -2.99
CA GLN A 158 16.47 -21.24 -3.49
C GLN A 158 17.31 -21.81 -2.35
N TRP A 159 17.56 -21.00 -1.32
CA TRP A 159 18.24 -21.44 -0.11
C TRP A 159 17.24 -21.65 1.02
N SER A 160 17.38 -22.75 1.76
CA SER A 160 16.59 -22.90 2.98
C SER A 160 17.07 -21.85 4.01
N GLN A 161 16.12 -21.29 4.77
CA GLN A 161 16.44 -20.30 5.79
C GLN A 161 17.39 -20.88 6.85
N GLN A 162 17.23 -22.17 7.16
CA GLN A 162 18.09 -22.86 8.12
C GLN A 162 19.54 -22.95 7.63
N ASP A 163 19.78 -23.17 6.33
CA ASP A 163 21.14 -23.21 5.79
C ASP A 163 21.83 -21.86 5.93
N VAL A 164 21.10 -20.76 5.70
CA VAL A 164 21.61 -19.40 5.94
C VAL A 164 21.95 -19.21 7.42
N TRP A 165 21.09 -19.65 8.34
CA TRP A 165 21.36 -19.57 9.78
C TRP A 165 22.54 -20.42 10.23
N ASN A 166 22.75 -21.59 9.62
CA ASN A 166 23.86 -22.48 9.93
C ASN A 166 25.24 -21.89 9.59
N THR A 167 25.30 -20.87 8.73
CA THR A 167 26.55 -20.13 8.47
C THR A 167 27.03 -19.33 9.68
N GLY A 168 26.14 -19.04 10.64
CA GLY A 168 26.40 -18.12 11.75
C GLY A 168 26.13 -16.65 11.40
N PHE A 169 25.49 -16.35 10.27
CA PHE A 169 25.22 -14.99 9.75
C PHE A 169 24.75 -14.00 10.82
N VAL A 170 23.70 -14.35 11.58
CA VAL A 170 23.12 -13.44 12.58
C VAL A 170 24.06 -13.19 13.75
N ASP A 171 24.80 -14.21 14.19
CA ASP A 171 25.76 -14.07 15.29
C ASP A 171 26.99 -13.26 14.88
N ALA A 172 27.48 -13.45 13.66
CA ALA A 172 28.63 -12.73 13.13
C ALA A 172 28.33 -11.24 12.88
N TYR A 173 27.13 -10.92 12.37
CA TYR A 173 26.78 -9.58 11.90
C TYR A 173 25.70 -8.88 12.73
N SER A 174 25.42 -9.37 13.95
CA SER A 174 24.35 -8.82 14.80
C SER A 174 24.47 -7.31 15.01
N ASP A 175 25.68 -6.80 15.27
CA ASP A 175 25.89 -5.36 15.48
C ASP A 175 25.67 -4.51 14.21
N ASN A 176 25.66 -5.16 13.04
CA ASN A 176 25.49 -4.52 11.75
C ASN A 176 24.05 -4.57 11.23
N LEU A 177 23.30 -5.58 11.64
CA LEU A 177 21.95 -5.85 11.15
C LEU A 177 20.90 -5.01 11.89
N ALA A 178 20.24 -4.09 11.18
CA ALA A 178 19.05 -3.40 11.67
C ALA A 178 17.85 -4.36 11.73
N TYR A 179 17.65 -5.13 10.66
CA TYR A 179 16.57 -6.10 10.53
C TYR A 179 17.07 -7.38 9.88
N LEU A 180 16.41 -8.48 10.23
CA LEU A 180 16.44 -9.70 9.43
C LEU A 180 15.36 -9.62 8.36
N ALA A 181 15.62 -10.12 7.16
CA ALA A 181 14.70 -9.99 6.03
C ALA A 181 14.66 -11.21 5.11
N PHE A 182 13.46 -11.51 4.62
CA PHE A 182 13.19 -12.48 3.56
C PHE A 182 12.28 -11.90 2.49
N GLU A 183 12.36 -12.48 1.30
CA GLU A 183 11.54 -12.13 0.14
C GLU A 183 10.74 -13.37 -0.27
N ARG A 184 9.44 -13.26 -0.52
CA ARG A 184 8.61 -14.44 -0.83
C ARG A 184 7.33 -14.07 -1.56
N TYR A 185 7.12 -14.64 -2.73
CA TYR A 185 5.80 -14.71 -3.37
C TYR A 185 5.22 -16.13 -3.20
N PRO A 186 3.90 -16.29 -3.03
CA PRO A 186 3.30 -17.62 -2.98
C PRO A 186 3.31 -18.34 -4.34
N GLN A 187 3.30 -17.57 -5.43
CA GLN A 187 3.20 -18.05 -6.81
C GLN A 187 4.02 -17.15 -7.73
N ASP A 188 4.20 -17.57 -8.98
CA ASP A 188 4.80 -16.79 -10.04
C ASP A 188 3.92 -16.76 -11.30
N ASN A 189 3.91 -15.63 -12.01
CA ASN A 189 3.27 -15.49 -13.32
C ASN A 189 4.33 -15.33 -14.43
N CYS A 190 5.50 -15.92 -14.25
CA CYS A 190 6.65 -15.67 -15.11
C CYS A 190 6.49 -16.31 -16.49
N ALA A 191 5.79 -17.45 -16.60
CA ALA A 191 5.59 -18.11 -17.88
C ALA A 191 4.77 -17.27 -18.85
N ALA A 192 3.71 -16.62 -18.36
CA ALA A 192 2.85 -15.78 -19.18
C ALA A 192 3.52 -14.44 -19.55
N THR A 193 4.40 -13.93 -18.69
CA THR A 193 4.97 -12.58 -18.81
C THR A 193 6.34 -12.58 -19.50
N PHE A 194 7.15 -13.62 -19.27
CA PHE A 194 8.55 -13.71 -19.66
C PHE A 194 8.94 -15.04 -20.33
N ASP A 195 7.98 -15.95 -20.57
CA ASP A 195 8.23 -17.29 -21.15
C ASP A 195 9.17 -18.16 -20.28
N GLU A 196 9.05 -18.00 -18.96
CA GLU A 196 9.86 -18.72 -17.97
C GLU A 196 9.04 -19.55 -16.99
N GLY A 197 9.46 -20.79 -16.73
CA GLY A 197 8.76 -21.67 -15.80
C GLY A 197 7.52 -22.32 -16.41
N SER A 198 6.49 -22.56 -15.59
CA SER A 198 5.26 -23.25 -16.02
C SER A 198 4.07 -22.31 -16.01
N ALA A 199 3.26 -22.36 -17.07
CA ALA A 199 2.04 -21.57 -17.14
C ALA A 199 1.05 -21.99 -16.05
N VAL A 200 0.52 -20.99 -15.33
CA VAL A 200 -0.53 -21.13 -14.33
C VAL A 200 -1.83 -20.59 -14.90
N ASP A 201 -2.92 -21.36 -14.77
CA ASP A 201 -4.27 -20.90 -15.12
C ASP A 201 -4.85 -20.05 -13.96
N PRO A 202 -5.04 -18.73 -14.12
CA PRO A 202 -5.55 -17.87 -13.05
C PRO A 202 -6.95 -18.30 -12.56
N GLN A 203 -7.78 -18.87 -13.42
CA GLN A 203 -9.13 -19.29 -13.02
C GLN A 203 -9.10 -20.46 -12.02
N GLN A 204 -8.16 -21.38 -12.21
CA GLN A 204 -7.93 -22.51 -11.30
C GLN A 204 -7.14 -22.08 -10.06
N MET A 205 -6.29 -21.05 -10.19
CA MET A 205 -5.47 -20.54 -9.10
C MET A 205 -6.27 -19.65 -8.13
N PHE A 206 -7.32 -18.97 -8.58
CA PHE A 206 -8.02 -17.99 -7.73
C PHE A 206 -8.50 -18.55 -6.36
N PRO A 207 -9.06 -19.77 -6.25
CA PRO A 207 -9.42 -20.36 -4.97
C PRO A 207 -8.29 -20.41 -3.94
N PHE A 208 -7.02 -20.53 -4.36
CA PHE A 208 -5.86 -20.48 -3.46
C PHE A 208 -5.81 -19.18 -2.65
N TYR A 209 -6.19 -18.05 -3.25
CA TYR A 209 -6.20 -16.73 -2.59
C TYR A 209 -7.47 -16.47 -1.79
N LEU A 210 -8.45 -17.38 -1.84
CA LEU A 210 -9.72 -17.29 -1.13
C LEU A 210 -9.82 -18.34 -0.01
N ASP A 211 -8.67 -18.91 0.37
CA ASP A 211 -8.52 -19.98 1.34
C ASP A 211 -7.47 -19.55 2.37
N HIS A 212 -7.90 -19.37 3.61
CA HIS A 212 -7.04 -19.00 4.73
C HIS A 212 -5.90 -19.99 4.99
N SER A 213 -6.09 -21.27 4.69
CA SER A 213 -5.04 -22.27 4.87
C SER A 213 -3.83 -21.99 3.97
N SER A 214 -4.01 -21.30 2.83
CA SER A 214 -2.91 -20.85 1.97
C SER A 214 -2.00 -19.86 2.69
N SER A 215 -2.55 -18.87 3.39
CA SER A 215 -1.79 -17.90 4.19
C SER A 215 -1.10 -18.59 5.37
N VAL A 216 -1.81 -19.46 6.10
CA VAL A 216 -1.26 -20.24 7.23
C VAL A 216 -0.07 -21.09 6.78
N ASN A 217 -0.24 -21.85 5.68
CA ASN A 217 0.81 -22.75 5.17
C ASN A 217 2.02 -21.98 4.63
N LEU A 218 1.81 -20.81 4.01
CA LEU A 218 2.92 -19.98 3.54
C LEU A 218 3.77 -19.47 4.71
N VAL A 219 3.11 -18.97 5.76
CA VAL A 219 3.78 -18.42 6.96
C VAL A 219 4.40 -19.52 7.82
N ALA A 220 3.84 -20.73 7.84
CA ALA A 220 4.36 -21.86 8.61
C ALA A 220 5.85 -22.17 8.33
N ASN A 221 6.32 -21.92 7.10
CA ASN A 221 7.72 -22.10 6.71
C ASN A 221 8.70 -21.21 7.47
N TYR A 222 8.23 -20.12 8.07
CA TYR A 222 9.06 -19.12 8.73
C TYR A 222 8.97 -19.16 10.25
N LEU A 223 8.18 -20.04 10.86
CA LEU A 223 8.00 -20.10 12.33
C LEU A 223 9.33 -20.33 13.07
N ASN A 224 10.20 -21.19 12.52
CA ASN A 224 11.54 -21.40 13.10
C ASN A 224 12.40 -20.14 12.97
N SER A 225 12.31 -19.43 11.84
CA SER A 225 13.07 -18.19 11.60
C SER A 225 12.60 -17.04 12.47
N THR A 226 11.29 -16.90 12.71
CA THR A 226 10.77 -15.85 13.60
C THR A 226 11.14 -16.13 15.06
N ALA A 227 11.05 -17.38 15.52
CA ALA A 227 11.54 -17.78 16.84
C ALA A 227 13.05 -17.57 16.99
N TYR A 228 13.83 -17.90 15.95
CA TYR A 228 15.27 -17.67 15.94
C TYR A 228 15.60 -16.18 16.01
N ALA A 229 14.95 -15.34 15.21
CA ALA A 229 15.11 -13.88 15.24
C ALA A 229 14.84 -13.30 16.64
N GLN A 230 13.73 -13.72 17.28
CA GLN A 230 13.41 -13.32 18.65
C GLN A 230 14.49 -13.74 19.65
N SER A 231 15.02 -14.96 19.55
CA SER A 231 16.11 -15.43 20.42
C SER A 231 17.39 -14.60 20.30
N LYS A 232 17.57 -13.93 19.16
CA LYS A 232 18.69 -13.02 18.87
C LYS A 232 18.36 -11.55 19.11
N GLY A 233 17.16 -11.24 19.60
CA GLY A 233 16.71 -9.86 19.79
C GLY A 233 16.60 -9.07 18.49
N LYS A 234 16.32 -9.74 17.37
CA LYS A 234 16.18 -9.15 16.04
C LYS A 234 14.73 -9.16 15.57
N GLN A 235 14.38 -8.11 14.84
CA GLN A 235 13.12 -8.01 14.13
C GLN A 235 13.25 -8.70 12.76
N LEU A 236 12.26 -9.50 12.38
CA LEU A 236 12.18 -10.14 11.07
C LEU A 236 11.08 -9.47 10.24
N ILE A 237 11.39 -9.08 9.01
CA ILE A 237 10.45 -8.45 8.09
C ILE A 237 10.31 -9.27 6.80
N MET A 238 9.07 -9.39 6.30
CA MET A 238 8.82 -9.89 4.96
C MET A 238 9.06 -8.72 4.02
N PHE A 239 10.27 -8.63 3.50
CA PHE A 239 10.83 -7.43 2.89
C PHE A 239 10.41 -7.25 1.42
N GLU A 240 10.01 -8.35 0.79
CA GLU A 240 9.28 -8.34 -0.46
C GLU A 240 8.25 -9.45 -0.51
N THR A 241 7.05 -9.12 -0.93
CA THR A 241 6.03 -10.11 -1.28
C THR A 241 4.95 -9.44 -2.11
N ASN A 242 4.15 -10.22 -2.81
CA ASN A 242 2.82 -9.86 -3.27
C ASN A 242 2.09 -11.13 -3.70
N THR A 243 0.93 -11.02 -4.35
CA THR A 243 0.14 -12.17 -4.80
C THR A 243 0.94 -13.15 -5.67
N ALA A 244 1.75 -12.67 -6.61
CA ALA A 244 2.62 -13.51 -7.42
C ALA A 244 3.76 -12.67 -8.00
N SER A 245 4.93 -13.26 -8.19
CA SER A 245 6.06 -12.58 -8.84
C SER A 245 5.75 -12.34 -10.33
N CYS A 246 6.65 -11.66 -11.04
CA CYS A 246 6.47 -11.34 -12.47
C CYS A 246 5.20 -10.52 -12.77
N GLY A 247 4.84 -9.60 -11.86
CA GLY A 247 3.77 -8.62 -12.06
C GLY A 247 2.37 -9.05 -11.61
N GLY A 248 2.20 -10.28 -11.12
CA GLY A 248 0.91 -10.78 -10.63
C GLY A 248 0.03 -11.38 -11.73
N PHE A 249 -1.11 -11.93 -11.33
CA PHE A 249 -2.10 -12.53 -12.21
C PHE A 249 -3.24 -11.54 -12.53
N PRO A 250 -3.56 -11.28 -13.80
CA PRO A 250 -4.74 -10.51 -14.16
C PRO A 250 -6.01 -11.22 -13.68
N GLY A 251 -6.92 -10.51 -13.02
CA GLY A 251 -8.16 -11.08 -12.50
C GLY A 251 -8.06 -11.64 -11.08
N ILE A 252 -6.84 -11.84 -10.56
CA ILE A 252 -6.61 -12.17 -9.15
C ILE A 252 -5.98 -10.97 -8.44
N SER A 253 -4.78 -10.57 -8.88
CA SER A 253 -3.95 -9.56 -8.23
C SER A 253 -4.56 -8.17 -8.17
N ASP A 254 -5.46 -7.87 -9.11
CA ASP A 254 -6.18 -6.61 -9.25
C ASP A 254 -7.65 -6.70 -8.77
N SER A 255 -8.01 -7.75 -8.02
CA SER A 255 -9.37 -8.01 -7.54
C SER A 255 -9.56 -7.77 -6.04
N PHE A 256 -10.82 -7.65 -5.60
CA PHE A 256 -11.18 -7.60 -4.17
C PHE A 256 -10.66 -8.82 -3.37
N GLY A 257 -10.58 -9.99 -4.01
CA GLY A 257 -10.01 -11.20 -3.42
C GLY A 257 -8.54 -11.02 -3.03
N ALA A 258 -7.75 -10.31 -3.84
CA ALA A 258 -6.38 -9.95 -3.46
C ALA A 258 -6.33 -8.98 -2.28
N ALA A 259 -7.33 -8.10 -2.12
CA ALA A 259 -7.39 -7.20 -0.96
C ALA A 259 -7.64 -7.98 0.34
N LEU A 260 -8.58 -8.94 0.31
CA LEU A 260 -8.84 -9.83 1.45
C LEU A 260 -7.63 -10.73 1.76
N TRP A 261 -7.05 -11.36 0.73
CA TRP A 261 -5.84 -12.17 0.86
C TRP A 261 -4.68 -11.37 1.46
N GLY A 262 -4.42 -10.16 0.94
CA GLY A 262 -3.32 -9.33 1.42
C GLY A 262 -3.46 -8.94 2.89
N LEU A 263 -4.70 -8.75 3.36
CA LEU A 263 -5.00 -8.46 4.75
C LEU A 263 -4.85 -9.71 5.64
N ASP A 264 -5.41 -10.85 5.22
CA ASP A 264 -5.29 -12.15 5.90
C ASP A 264 -3.82 -12.59 6.02
N TYR A 265 -3.06 -12.48 4.94
CA TYR A 265 -1.63 -12.80 4.92
C TYR A 265 -0.81 -11.88 5.83
N ALA A 266 -1.08 -10.57 5.83
CA ALA A 266 -0.42 -9.63 6.74
C ALA A 266 -0.74 -9.94 8.21
N LEU A 267 -1.98 -10.33 8.53
CA LEU A 267 -2.36 -10.75 9.87
C LEU A 267 -1.71 -12.07 10.28
N GLN A 268 -1.56 -13.03 9.36
CA GLN A 268 -0.79 -14.26 9.63
C GLN A 268 0.68 -13.98 9.89
N LEU A 269 1.31 -13.09 9.11
CA LEU A 269 2.69 -12.68 9.35
C LEU A 269 2.84 -12.04 10.74
N ALA A 270 1.92 -11.14 11.11
CA ALA A 270 1.91 -10.53 12.44
C ALA A 270 1.72 -11.59 13.55
N HIS A 271 0.80 -12.53 13.37
CA HIS A 271 0.59 -13.67 14.29
C HIS A 271 1.86 -14.52 14.47
N ALA A 272 2.63 -14.68 13.40
CA ALA A 272 3.89 -15.41 13.41
C ALA A 272 5.11 -14.59 13.89
N ASN A 273 4.92 -13.38 14.43
CA ASN A 273 5.96 -12.47 14.91
C ASN A 273 6.84 -11.82 13.84
N PHE A 274 6.35 -11.65 12.62
CA PHE A 274 6.96 -10.68 11.70
C PHE A 274 6.70 -9.25 12.20
N SER A 275 7.71 -8.40 12.11
CA SER A 275 7.66 -6.99 12.49
C SER A 275 7.15 -6.07 11.38
N GLY A 276 6.86 -6.63 10.21
CA GLY A 276 6.33 -5.90 9.06
C GLY A 276 6.35 -6.74 7.78
N VAL A 277 5.55 -6.29 6.82
CA VAL A 277 5.50 -6.81 5.45
C VAL A 277 5.52 -5.64 4.47
N LEU A 278 6.31 -5.75 3.41
CA LEU A 278 6.38 -4.76 2.35
C LEU A 278 5.84 -5.39 1.06
N MET A 279 4.68 -4.89 0.62
CA MET A 279 4.02 -5.33 -0.60
C MET A 279 4.70 -4.68 -1.81
N HIS A 280 5.28 -5.49 -2.69
CA HIS A 280 6.01 -4.98 -3.86
C HIS A 280 5.10 -4.14 -4.76
N THR A 281 5.67 -3.08 -5.33
CA THR A 281 4.99 -2.17 -6.27
C THR A 281 5.90 -2.00 -7.47
N GLY A 282 5.34 -2.10 -8.68
CA GLY A 282 6.10 -2.01 -9.92
C GLY A 282 5.58 -0.97 -10.89
N GLY A 283 5.94 -1.14 -12.17
CA GLY A 283 5.49 -0.25 -13.25
C GLY A 283 3.99 -0.38 -13.55
N GLN A 284 3.51 0.42 -14.51
CA GLN A 284 2.07 0.49 -14.86
C GLN A 284 1.44 -0.82 -15.35
N THR A 285 2.26 -1.81 -15.73
CA THR A 285 1.81 -3.12 -16.23
C THR A 285 1.62 -4.17 -15.12
N VAL A 286 1.92 -3.82 -13.86
CA VAL A 286 1.85 -4.73 -12.72
C VAL A 286 0.43 -4.73 -12.12
N TYR A 287 -0.15 -5.93 -11.97
CA TYR A 287 -1.53 -6.12 -11.55
C TYR A 287 -1.75 -5.94 -10.05
N TYR A 288 -0.76 -6.27 -9.22
CA TYR A 288 -0.87 -6.16 -7.76
C TYR A 288 -0.58 -4.76 -7.21
N ASN A 289 -0.38 -3.76 -8.08
CA ASN A 289 -0.01 -2.43 -7.65
C ASN A 289 -1.05 -1.86 -6.67
N PRO A 290 -0.62 -1.29 -5.52
CA PRO A 290 -1.52 -0.58 -4.62
C PRO A 290 -2.08 0.69 -5.27
N PHE A 291 -1.35 1.28 -6.21
CA PHE A 291 -1.83 2.40 -7.01
C PHE A 291 -1.08 2.46 -8.34
N THR A 292 -1.76 2.92 -9.38
CA THR A 292 -1.21 3.01 -10.75
C THR A 292 -1.53 4.39 -11.33
N ALA A 293 -0.49 5.09 -11.75
CA ALA A 293 -0.63 6.35 -12.48
C ALA A 293 -1.26 6.10 -13.86
N PRO A 294 -2.08 7.02 -14.40
CA PRO A 294 -2.55 6.92 -15.77
C PRO A 294 -1.39 6.99 -16.76
N PRO A 295 -1.54 6.47 -17.99
CA PRO A 295 -0.55 6.66 -19.04
C PRO A 295 -0.23 8.16 -19.21
N THR A 296 1.02 8.52 -19.51
CA THR A 296 1.48 9.92 -19.51
C THR A 296 0.64 10.80 -20.45
N ASN A 297 0.25 10.28 -21.62
CA ASN A 297 -0.61 10.95 -22.59
C ASN A 297 -2.07 11.12 -22.13
N GLU A 298 -2.50 10.42 -21.09
CA GLU A 298 -3.87 10.47 -20.53
C GLU A 298 -3.94 11.22 -19.20
N SER A 299 -2.80 11.53 -18.58
CA SER A 299 -2.68 12.22 -17.28
C SER A 299 -3.39 13.58 -17.18
N THR A 300 -3.85 14.14 -18.30
CA THR A 300 -4.61 15.40 -18.32
C THR A 300 -6.11 15.20 -18.10
N TYR A 301 -6.66 14.00 -18.29
CA TYR A 301 -8.08 13.68 -18.16
C TYR A 301 -8.39 12.39 -17.39
N HIS A 302 -7.40 11.53 -17.16
CA HIS A 302 -7.48 10.40 -16.24
C HIS A 302 -6.73 10.72 -14.94
N GLN A 303 -7.24 10.18 -13.83
CA GLN A 303 -6.58 10.23 -12.53
C GLN A 303 -5.90 8.89 -12.23
N TRP A 304 -5.46 8.66 -11.01
CA TRP A 304 -4.84 7.41 -10.60
C TRP A 304 -5.89 6.32 -10.39
N THR A 305 -5.46 5.07 -10.49
CA THR A 305 -6.22 3.91 -10.02
C THR A 305 -5.66 3.49 -8.66
N VAL A 306 -6.51 3.31 -7.65
CA VAL A 306 -6.13 2.70 -6.38
C VAL A 306 -6.49 1.21 -6.41
N GLY A 307 -5.47 0.36 -6.28
CA GLY A 307 -5.59 -1.09 -6.37
C GLY A 307 -5.98 -1.75 -5.05
N PRO A 308 -6.32 -3.04 -5.08
CA PRO A 308 -6.81 -3.78 -3.92
C PRO A 308 -5.84 -3.84 -2.74
N ILE A 309 -4.54 -4.01 -3.00
CA ILE A 309 -3.51 -4.10 -1.96
C ILE A 309 -3.38 -2.81 -1.14
N TYR A 310 -3.74 -1.65 -1.71
CA TYR A 310 -3.80 -0.40 -0.93
C TYR A 310 -4.90 -0.42 0.12
N TYR A 311 -6.06 -1.02 -0.19
CA TYR A 311 -7.12 -1.20 0.81
C TYR A 311 -6.66 -2.16 1.92
N SER A 312 -5.92 -3.23 1.59
CA SER A 312 -5.31 -4.09 2.61
C SER A 312 -4.40 -3.28 3.55
N ALA A 313 -3.51 -2.45 2.99
CA ALA A 313 -2.61 -1.61 3.79
C ALA A 313 -3.35 -0.58 4.65
N LEU A 314 -4.40 0.05 4.10
CA LEU A 314 -5.23 1.03 4.81
C LEU A 314 -5.96 0.39 5.99
N ILE A 315 -6.60 -0.76 5.76
CA ILE A 315 -7.32 -1.50 6.78
C ILE A 315 -6.34 -2.03 7.82
N MET A 316 -5.20 -2.59 7.40
CA MET A 316 -4.18 -3.08 8.33
C MET A 316 -3.64 -1.98 9.25
N ALA A 317 -3.53 -0.75 8.76
CA ALA A 317 -3.17 0.40 9.58
C ALA A 317 -4.20 0.66 10.68
N GLU A 318 -5.51 0.56 10.39
CA GLU A 318 -6.55 0.67 11.42
C GLU A 318 -6.61 -0.55 12.35
N VAL A 319 -6.31 -1.75 11.84
CA VAL A 319 -6.29 -3.00 12.63
C VAL A 319 -5.17 -2.97 13.68
N LEU A 320 -3.97 -2.50 13.32
CA LEU A 320 -2.84 -2.42 14.25
C LEU A 320 -2.83 -1.15 15.09
N GLY A 321 -3.42 -0.06 14.59
CA GLY A 321 -3.34 1.26 15.21
C GLY A 321 -1.91 1.82 15.29
N PRO A 322 -1.73 3.02 15.87
CA PRO A 322 -0.43 3.69 15.97
C PRO A 322 0.37 3.32 17.23
N SER A 323 -0.18 2.49 18.12
CA SER A 323 0.37 2.24 19.47
C SER A 323 1.74 1.57 19.49
N ASN A 324 2.12 0.87 18.40
CA ASN A 324 3.25 -0.07 18.34
C ASN A 324 3.22 -1.18 19.42
N ALA A 325 2.08 -1.40 20.07
CA ALA A 325 1.91 -2.40 21.13
C ALA A 325 1.03 -3.58 20.70
N SER A 326 0.52 -3.55 19.47
CA SER A 326 -0.40 -4.55 18.94
C SER A 326 0.24 -5.94 18.81
N GLN A 327 -0.50 -6.95 19.27
CA GLN A 327 -0.21 -8.37 19.13
C GLN A 327 -1.39 -9.05 18.47
N VAL A 328 -1.14 -9.78 17.38
CA VAL A 328 -2.20 -10.42 16.58
C VAL A 328 -2.27 -11.90 16.92
N LEU A 329 -3.49 -12.39 17.15
CA LEU A 329 -3.78 -13.80 17.36
C LEU A 329 -4.80 -14.25 16.32
N ASP A 330 -4.44 -15.26 15.53
CA ASP A 330 -5.44 -16.05 14.80
C ASP A 330 -6.24 -16.87 15.83
N ILE A 331 -7.55 -16.64 15.87
CA ILE A 331 -8.43 -17.24 16.87
C ILE A 331 -9.09 -18.54 16.39
N GLY A 332 -8.76 -19.03 15.18
CA GLY A 332 -9.37 -20.23 14.63
C GLY A 332 -10.89 -20.11 14.52
N ALA A 333 -11.37 -18.92 14.13
CA ALA A 333 -12.79 -18.57 14.14
C ALA A 333 -13.64 -19.61 13.37
N ASN A 334 -14.90 -19.75 13.79
CA ASN A 334 -15.88 -20.64 13.14
C ASN A 334 -15.41 -22.11 13.04
N GLY A 335 -14.63 -22.58 14.02
CA GLY A 335 -14.08 -23.94 14.03
C GLY A 335 -12.94 -24.14 13.03
N GLY A 336 -12.16 -23.09 12.75
CA GLY A 336 -11.09 -23.12 11.76
C GLY A 336 -11.59 -23.16 10.32
N ASN A 337 -12.74 -22.51 10.04
CA ASN A 337 -13.29 -22.48 8.69
C ASN A 337 -12.40 -21.64 7.76
N ILE A 338 -11.90 -22.26 6.69
CA ILE A 338 -10.95 -21.66 5.75
C ILE A 338 -11.48 -20.43 4.99
N TYR A 339 -12.81 -20.26 4.90
CA TYR A 339 -13.43 -19.14 4.18
C TYR A 339 -13.82 -17.99 5.11
N THR A 340 -13.82 -18.20 6.43
CA THR A 340 -14.26 -17.20 7.42
C THR A 340 -13.30 -17.11 8.60
N PRO A 341 -12.00 -16.85 8.34
CA PRO A 341 -11.04 -16.69 9.43
C PRO A 341 -11.34 -15.45 10.26
N GLY A 342 -10.73 -15.40 11.45
CA GLY A 342 -10.86 -14.29 12.36
C GLY A 342 -9.62 -14.13 13.21
N TYR A 343 -9.33 -12.89 13.57
CA TYR A 343 -8.18 -12.53 14.39
C TYR A 343 -8.62 -11.64 15.54
N ALA A 344 -7.92 -11.77 16.66
CA ALA A 344 -7.99 -10.83 17.77
C ALA A 344 -6.70 -10.00 17.82
N VAL A 345 -6.85 -8.70 17.98
CA VAL A 345 -5.74 -7.78 18.21
C VAL A 345 -5.73 -7.37 19.66
N TYR A 346 -4.61 -7.60 20.32
CA TYR A 346 -4.36 -7.24 21.70
C TYR A 346 -3.42 -6.06 21.77
N GLU A 347 -3.67 -5.15 22.69
CA GLU A 347 -2.72 -4.15 23.11
C GLU A 347 -2.56 -4.24 24.62
N GLN A 348 -1.31 -4.31 25.08
CA GLN A 348 -1.00 -4.44 26.51
C GLN A 348 -1.79 -5.60 27.17
N ALA A 349 -1.84 -6.74 26.48
CA ALA A 349 -2.58 -7.95 26.86
C ALA A 349 -4.12 -7.81 26.97
N THR A 350 -4.69 -6.70 26.49
CA THR A 350 -6.15 -6.49 26.42
C THR A 350 -6.62 -6.58 24.97
N PRO A 351 -7.66 -7.38 24.64
CA PRO A 351 -8.20 -7.39 23.30
C PRO A 351 -8.88 -6.05 23.00
N VAL A 352 -8.46 -5.39 21.94
CA VAL A 352 -8.95 -4.06 21.53
C VAL A 352 -9.71 -4.10 20.22
N ARG A 353 -9.40 -5.05 19.33
CA ARG A 353 -10.08 -5.19 18.04
C ARG A 353 -10.27 -6.66 17.65
N LEU A 354 -11.28 -6.93 16.83
CA LEU A 354 -11.45 -8.19 16.11
C LEU A 354 -11.49 -7.92 14.60
N ALA A 355 -10.82 -8.77 13.83
CA ALA A 355 -10.76 -8.70 12.39
C ALA A 355 -11.40 -9.97 11.82
N LEU A 356 -12.52 -9.85 11.12
CA LEU A 356 -13.38 -10.98 10.72
C LEU A 356 -13.59 -11.00 9.21
N PHE A 357 -13.42 -12.16 8.58
CA PHE A 357 -13.40 -12.29 7.12
C PHE A 357 -14.54 -13.14 6.59
N ASN A 358 -14.86 -12.91 5.31
CA ASN A 358 -15.66 -13.81 4.51
C ASN A 358 -15.15 -13.79 3.05
N PHE A 359 -14.52 -14.90 2.64
CA PHE A 359 -14.01 -15.08 1.28
C PHE A 359 -15.08 -15.55 0.27
N ILE A 360 -16.30 -15.82 0.71
CA ILE A 360 -17.36 -16.37 -0.15
C ILE A 360 -18.04 -15.24 -0.92
N THR A 361 -18.17 -15.39 -2.24
CA THR A 361 -19.07 -14.54 -3.03
C THR A 361 -20.46 -15.16 -3.09
N ASP A 362 -21.45 -14.46 -2.54
CA ASP A 362 -22.85 -14.87 -2.64
C ASP A 362 -23.81 -13.67 -2.62
N SER A 363 -24.31 -13.30 -3.80
CA SER A 363 -25.28 -12.21 -3.95
C SER A 363 -26.64 -12.46 -3.28
N SER A 364 -26.95 -13.68 -2.83
CA SER A 364 -28.22 -13.98 -2.15
C SER A 364 -28.22 -13.61 -0.67
N GLY A 365 -27.04 -13.36 -0.08
CA GLY A 365 -26.85 -13.17 1.37
C GLY A 365 -26.91 -14.47 2.17
N GLY A 366 -27.01 -15.64 1.52
CA GLY A 366 -27.09 -16.94 2.19
C GLY A 366 -25.81 -17.38 2.88
N HIS A 367 -24.67 -16.81 2.48
CA HIS A 367 -23.36 -17.02 3.12
C HIS A 367 -22.89 -15.83 3.96
N ASP A 368 -23.75 -14.82 4.16
CA ASP A 368 -23.53 -13.87 5.24
C ASP A 368 -23.59 -14.62 6.57
N TYR A 369 -22.79 -14.19 7.56
CA TYR A 369 -22.81 -14.84 8.87
C TYR A 369 -22.77 -13.84 10.02
N TYR A 370 -23.12 -14.32 11.20
CA TYR A 370 -23.03 -13.57 12.45
C TYR A 370 -21.91 -14.16 13.31
N ALA A 371 -20.76 -13.50 13.32
CA ALA A 371 -19.65 -13.84 14.20
C ALA A 371 -20.07 -13.55 15.64
N THR A 372 -20.08 -14.59 16.47
CA THR A 372 -20.50 -14.46 17.86
C THR A 372 -19.29 -14.65 18.77
N PHE A 373 -19.00 -13.67 19.62
CA PHE A 373 -17.83 -13.68 20.50
C PHE A 373 -18.19 -13.27 21.93
N ALA A 374 -17.30 -13.62 22.85
CA ALA A 374 -17.32 -13.20 24.24
C ALA A 374 -15.91 -12.76 24.65
N ILE A 375 -15.79 -11.69 25.43
CA ILE A 375 -14.54 -11.32 26.08
C ILE A 375 -14.58 -11.83 27.53
N GLY A 376 -13.61 -12.67 27.89
CA GLY A 376 -13.58 -13.37 29.17
C GLY A 376 -14.80 -14.29 29.38
N GLY A 377 -14.91 -14.87 30.58
CA GLY A 377 -15.89 -15.91 30.88
C GLY A 377 -15.62 -17.22 30.13
N GLY A 378 -16.61 -18.11 30.13
CA GLY A 378 -16.54 -19.40 29.44
C GLY A 378 -15.29 -20.21 29.82
N ASP A 379 -14.60 -20.74 28.80
CA ASP A 379 -13.42 -21.59 28.95
C ASP A 379 -12.15 -20.82 29.34
N THR A 380 -12.17 -19.48 29.30
CA THR A 380 -10.99 -18.65 29.63
C THR A 380 -10.73 -18.53 31.13
N GLY A 381 -11.74 -18.81 31.96
CA GLY A 381 -11.68 -18.62 33.42
C GLY A 381 -11.55 -17.16 33.88
N GLN A 382 -11.57 -16.20 32.97
CA GLN A 382 -11.50 -14.76 33.26
C GLN A 382 -12.90 -14.21 33.61
N PRO A 383 -13.00 -13.07 34.31
CA PRO A 383 -14.26 -12.37 34.46
C PRO A 383 -14.88 -12.02 33.10
N SER A 384 -16.22 -12.00 33.02
CA SER A 384 -16.92 -11.49 31.84
C SER A 384 -16.54 -10.03 31.59
N GLY A 385 -16.13 -9.75 30.36
CA GLY A 385 -15.61 -8.45 29.93
C GLY A 385 -16.17 -7.99 28.58
N THR A 386 -17.21 -8.63 28.06
CA THR A 386 -17.85 -8.19 26.81
C THR A 386 -18.42 -6.78 27.00
N PRO A 387 -18.06 -5.80 26.15
CA PRO A 387 -18.54 -4.42 26.29
C PRO A 387 -20.05 -4.33 26.02
N ALA A 388 -20.70 -3.25 26.47
CA ALA A 388 -22.14 -3.05 26.23
C ALA A 388 -22.47 -2.82 24.75
N GLN A 389 -21.53 -2.27 24.00
CA GLN A 389 -21.62 -2.04 22.57
C GLN A 389 -20.21 -2.08 21.96
N VAL A 390 -20.15 -2.28 20.65
CA VAL A 390 -18.93 -2.17 19.84
C VAL A 390 -19.19 -1.29 18.62
N LYS A 391 -18.11 -0.83 17.99
CA LYS A 391 -18.13 -0.12 16.72
C LYS A 391 -17.61 -1.02 15.61
N VAL A 392 -18.20 -0.96 14.42
CA VAL A 392 -17.81 -1.83 13.30
C VAL A 392 -17.69 -1.05 12.01
N LYS A 393 -16.54 -1.19 11.34
CA LYS A 393 -16.31 -0.76 9.95
C LYS A 393 -16.31 -1.97 9.03
N TYR A 394 -16.89 -1.80 7.84
CA TYR A 394 -17.04 -2.88 6.86
C TYR A 394 -16.25 -2.62 5.59
N PHE A 395 -15.52 -3.64 5.12
CA PHE A 395 -14.94 -3.68 3.79
C PHE A 395 -15.81 -4.56 2.88
N ARG A 396 -16.32 -3.99 1.79
CA ARG A 396 -17.34 -4.64 0.95
C ARG A 396 -17.04 -4.50 -0.54
N ALA A 397 -17.48 -5.52 -1.26
CA ALA A 397 -17.60 -5.57 -2.71
C ALA A 397 -18.74 -6.52 -3.09
N SER A 398 -19.19 -6.48 -4.34
CA SER A 398 -20.22 -7.38 -4.88
C SER A 398 -19.73 -8.81 -5.12
N SER A 399 -18.42 -8.99 -5.28
CA SER A 399 -17.76 -10.27 -5.56
C SER A 399 -16.28 -10.16 -5.22
N VAL A 400 -15.65 -11.27 -4.85
CA VAL A 400 -14.19 -11.35 -4.72
C VAL A 400 -13.47 -11.07 -6.03
N SER A 401 -14.13 -11.30 -7.17
CA SER A 401 -13.59 -10.98 -8.49
C SER A 401 -13.80 -9.52 -8.92
N GLN A 402 -14.49 -8.70 -8.12
CA GLN A 402 -14.72 -7.30 -8.45
C GLN A 402 -13.37 -6.58 -8.60
N LYS A 403 -13.30 -5.65 -9.56
CA LYS A 403 -12.17 -4.74 -9.77
C LYS A 403 -12.64 -3.30 -9.56
N GLY A 404 -11.89 -2.53 -8.78
CA GLY A 404 -12.20 -1.13 -8.49
C GLY A 404 -13.47 -0.93 -7.65
N ASN A 405 -13.69 0.30 -7.20
CA ASN A 405 -14.90 0.73 -6.49
C ASN A 405 -15.31 -0.16 -5.30
N TYR A 406 -14.32 -0.64 -4.54
CA TYR A 406 -14.55 -1.28 -3.24
C TYR A 406 -14.89 -0.21 -2.20
N THR A 407 -15.59 -0.61 -1.14
CA THR A 407 -15.92 0.33 -0.06
C THR A 407 -15.34 -0.09 1.27
N TRP A 408 -14.57 0.78 1.92
CA TRP A 408 -14.14 0.67 3.32
C TRP A 408 -14.93 1.66 4.16
N ALA A 409 -15.70 1.19 5.14
CA ALA A 409 -16.61 1.99 5.95
C ALA A 409 -17.51 2.90 5.08
N GLY A 410 -18.06 2.37 3.99
CA GLY A 410 -18.89 3.14 3.05
C GLY A 410 -18.14 4.08 2.10
N GLN A 411 -16.83 4.28 2.29
CA GLN A 411 -16.01 5.19 1.48
C GLN A 411 -15.18 4.44 0.43
N THR A 412 -14.81 5.11 -0.66
CA THR A 412 -14.06 4.53 -1.78
C THR A 412 -13.03 5.48 -2.35
N PHE A 413 -12.00 4.95 -3.00
CA PHE A 413 -11.09 5.73 -3.86
C PHE A 413 -11.60 5.85 -5.31
N GLY A 414 -12.78 5.30 -5.61
CA GLY A 414 -13.39 5.32 -6.93
C GLY A 414 -13.03 4.09 -7.78
N ASP A 415 -13.43 4.14 -9.05
CA ASP A 415 -13.09 3.14 -10.06
C ASP A 415 -11.70 3.43 -10.68
N ASN A 416 -11.32 2.63 -11.67
CA ASN A 416 -10.11 2.83 -12.45
C ASN A 416 -10.03 4.25 -13.01
N PHE A 417 -8.87 4.89 -12.83
CA PHE A 417 -8.57 6.26 -13.27
C PHE A 417 -9.45 7.37 -12.65
N ALA A 418 -10.08 7.11 -11.50
CA ALA A 418 -10.98 8.06 -10.84
C ALA A 418 -10.45 8.63 -9.52
N SER A 419 -9.22 8.29 -9.10
CA SER A 419 -8.68 8.67 -7.79
C SER A 419 -7.60 9.74 -7.86
N ASP A 420 -7.74 10.77 -7.04
CA ASP A 420 -6.70 11.75 -6.75
C ASP A 420 -5.99 11.48 -5.41
N GLY A 421 -6.24 10.30 -4.81
CA GLY A 421 -5.68 9.88 -3.53
C GLY A 421 -6.51 10.27 -2.31
N ARG A 422 -7.60 11.03 -2.48
CA ARG A 422 -8.58 11.30 -1.40
C ARG A 422 -9.67 10.24 -1.38
N ILE A 423 -10.04 9.82 -0.19
CA ILE A 423 -11.17 8.91 0.00
C ILE A 423 -12.48 9.69 -0.21
N GLN A 424 -13.45 9.07 -0.87
CA GLN A 424 -14.72 9.67 -1.28
C GLN A 424 -15.89 8.98 -0.59
N GLY A 425 -16.94 9.73 -0.29
CA GLY A 425 -18.13 9.24 0.41
C GLY A 425 -18.09 9.51 1.91
N GLU A 426 -19.23 9.26 2.56
CA GLU A 426 -19.41 9.43 4.00
C GLU A 426 -18.93 8.17 4.73
N GLU A 427 -18.21 8.35 5.82
CA GLU A 427 -17.79 7.25 6.67
C GLU A 427 -18.97 6.65 7.42
N ASP A 428 -19.12 5.33 7.33
CA ASP A 428 -20.18 4.55 7.95
C ASP A 428 -19.61 3.61 9.02
N ILE A 429 -19.88 3.95 10.29
CA ILE A 429 -19.48 3.18 11.46
C ILE A 429 -20.73 2.69 12.18
N GLN A 430 -20.92 1.37 12.18
CA GLN A 430 -22.06 0.74 12.81
C GLN A 430 -21.84 0.60 14.32
N THR A 431 -22.85 0.93 15.12
CA THR A 431 -22.84 0.69 16.58
C THR A 431 -23.71 -0.52 16.87
N ILE A 432 -23.11 -1.57 17.42
CA ILE A 432 -23.81 -2.83 17.71
C ILE A 432 -23.88 -3.02 19.22
N ALA A 433 -25.08 -3.18 19.76
CA ALA A 433 -25.30 -3.51 21.16
C ALA A 433 -24.97 -4.99 21.42
N CYS A 434 -24.24 -5.26 22.49
CA CYS A 434 -23.93 -6.61 22.93
C CYS A 434 -24.83 -7.01 24.12
N ASP A 435 -25.11 -8.30 24.27
CA ASP A 435 -25.85 -8.81 25.41
C ASP A 435 -24.89 -9.03 26.60
N GLN A 436 -24.88 -8.07 27.50
CA GLN A 436 -24.07 -8.13 28.72
C GLN A 436 -24.57 -9.21 29.71
N SER A 437 -25.84 -9.59 29.65
CA SER A 437 -26.39 -10.64 30.53
C SER A 437 -25.93 -12.02 30.10
N GLY A 438 -25.84 -12.25 28.79
CA GLY A 438 -25.27 -13.45 28.17
C GLY A 438 -23.74 -13.42 27.98
N ASN A 439 -23.09 -12.28 28.26
CA ASN A 439 -21.67 -12.02 27.97
C ASN A 439 -21.31 -12.33 26.51
N ILE A 440 -22.12 -11.83 25.57
CA ILE A 440 -22.02 -12.21 24.16
C ILE A 440 -22.28 -11.02 23.24
N CYS A 441 -21.53 -10.92 22.15
CA CYS A 441 -21.76 -9.95 21.10
C CYS A 441 -21.82 -10.66 19.74
N SER A 442 -22.68 -10.17 18.85
CA SER A 442 -22.96 -10.79 17.55
C SER A 442 -22.77 -9.78 16.43
N ILE A 443 -21.85 -10.06 15.52
CA ILE A 443 -21.40 -9.15 14.47
C ILE A 443 -21.74 -9.75 13.11
N TYR A 444 -22.55 -9.04 12.34
CA TYR A 444 -22.80 -9.38 10.94
C TYR A 444 -21.50 -9.26 10.13
N VAL A 445 -21.21 -10.23 9.26
CA VAL A 445 -20.09 -10.22 8.31
C VAL A 445 -20.62 -10.58 6.91
N PRO A 446 -20.51 -9.68 5.92
CA PRO A 446 -21.09 -9.86 4.58
C PRO A 446 -20.30 -10.85 3.72
N ALA A 447 -20.94 -11.44 2.70
CA ALA A 447 -20.35 -12.36 1.72
C ALA A 447 -20.24 -11.74 0.31
N PRO A 448 -19.05 -11.36 -0.20
CA PRO A 448 -17.77 -11.37 0.50
C PRO A 448 -17.58 -10.11 1.33
N GLY A 449 -16.59 -10.13 2.22
CA GLY A 449 -16.18 -8.92 2.89
C GLY A 449 -15.39 -9.14 4.15
N PHE A 450 -15.23 -8.05 4.88
CA PHE A 450 -14.47 -8.01 6.12
C PHE A 450 -15.11 -7.03 7.10
N ALA A 451 -15.03 -7.35 8.39
CA ALA A 451 -15.50 -6.51 9.48
C ALA A 451 -14.36 -6.27 10.47
N LEU A 452 -14.04 -4.99 10.70
CA LEU A 452 -13.19 -4.58 11.82
C LEU A 452 -14.07 -4.12 12.96
N VAL A 453 -14.00 -4.86 14.07
CA VAL A 453 -14.73 -4.58 15.29
C VAL A 453 -13.79 -3.89 16.26
N PHE A 454 -14.14 -2.68 16.68
CA PHE A 454 -13.47 -1.96 17.75
C PHE A 454 -14.18 -2.26 19.07
N LEU A 455 -13.45 -2.89 20.00
CA LEU A 455 -13.97 -3.30 21.31
C LEU A 455 -14.00 -2.15 22.32
N THR A 456 -13.26 -1.08 22.04
CA THR A 456 -13.20 0.15 22.86
C THR A 456 -13.30 1.38 21.95
N ASP A 457 -13.81 2.49 22.50
CA ASP A 457 -13.85 3.77 21.78
C ASP A 457 -12.42 4.33 21.57
N ASP A 458 -11.50 4.04 22.49
CA ASP A 458 -10.07 4.43 22.36
C ASP A 458 -9.43 3.77 21.13
N ALA A 459 -9.71 2.47 20.90
CA ALA A 459 -9.20 1.76 19.72
C ALA A 459 -9.75 2.34 18.41
N LEU A 460 -11.00 2.81 18.40
CA LEU A 460 -11.51 3.51 17.22
C LEU A 460 -10.81 4.86 17.05
N SER A 461 -10.77 5.66 18.11
CA SER A 461 -10.26 7.03 18.09
C SER A 461 -8.79 7.09 17.70
N GLU A 462 -7.96 6.17 18.19
CA GLU A 462 -6.54 6.14 17.83
C GLU A 462 -6.29 5.71 16.38
N SER A 463 -7.17 4.87 15.81
CA SER A 463 -7.08 4.46 14.40
C SER A 463 -7.59 5.54 13.46
N GLU A 464 -8.35 6.53 13.92
CA GLU A 464 -8.83 7.65 13.11
C GLU A 464 -7.82 8.80 13.00
N GLY A 465 -6.84 8.86 13.92
CA GLY A 465 -5.79 9.89 13.91
C GLY A 465 -6.31 11.30 14.27
N GLU A 466 -5.55 12.33 13.90
CA GLU A 466 -5.88 13.75 14.20
C GLU A 466 -6.88 14.41 13.23
N GLY A 467 -7.49 13.67 12.28
CA GLY A 467 -8.50 14.19 11.35
C GLY A 467 -8.25 13.82 9.89
N GLU A 468 -8.68 14.69 8.95
CA GLU A 468 -8.61 14.44 7.50
C GLU A 468 -7.18 14.41 6.95
N ALA A 469 -6.91 13.40 6.10
CA ALA A 469 -5.73 13.26 5.25
C ALA A 469 -5.24 14.58 4.66
N GLN A 470 -4.11 15.08 5.17
CA GLN A 470 -3.48 16.26 4.60
C GLN A 470 -3.08 16.01 3.15
N THR A 471 -3.39 16.98 2.29
CA THR A 471 -2.99 16.98 0.87
C THR A 471 -1.96 18.07 0.61
N PHE A 472 -1.05 17.78 -0.30
CA PHE A 472 0.06 18.67 -0.64
C PHE A 472 -0.01 18.99 -2.13
N SER A 473 0.00 20.28 -2.47
CA SER A 473 0.01 20.72 -3.87
C SER A 473 1.35 20.45 -4.53
N THR A 474 1.34 19.97 -5.78
CA THR A 474 2.58 19.87 -6.57
C THR A 474 2.97 21.26 -7.09
N THR A 475 4.26 21.60 -6.98
CA THR A 475 4.81 22.89 -7.44
C THR A 475 5.21 22.89 -8.93
N ALA A 476 5.17 21.73 -9.59
CA ALA A 476 5.71 21.56 -10.95
C ALA A 476 4.74 22.03 -12.06
N VAL A 477 3.42 21.81 -11.92
CA VAL A 477 2.41 22.28 -12.89
C VAL A 477 1.09 22.54 -12.18
N THR A 478 0.81 23.80 -11.84
CA THR A 478 -0.56 24.20 -11.46
C THR A 478 -1.39 24.33 -12.73
N LYS A 479 -2.38 23.46 -12.95
CA LYS A 479 -3.40 23.71 -13.98
C LYS A 479 -4.19 24.96 -13.58
N LEU A 480 -3.89 26.10 -14.20
CA LEU A 480 -4.57 27.38 -13.93
C LEU A 480 -5.96 27.46 -14.60
N HIS A 481 -6.29 26.52 -15.49
CA HIS A 481 -7.52 26.51 -16.29
C HIS A 481 -8.08 25.09 -16.40
N ASN A 482 -9.41 24.96 -16.58
CA ASN A 482 -10.14 23.69 -16.76
C ASN A 482 -9.94 22.66 -15.62
N THR A 483 -9.87 23.14 -14.37
CA THR A 483 -9.72 22.29 -13.18
C THR A 483 -11.05 21.77 -12.63
N ALA A 484 -12.17 22.38 -13.02
CA ALA A 484 -13.50 21.89 -12.65
C ALA A 484 -13.88 20.72 -13.55
N THR A 485 -13.95 19.52 -12.97
CA THR A 485 -14.56 18.35 -13.60
C THR A 485 -16.01 18.24 -13.13
N VAL A 486 -16.93 18.00 -14.06
CA VAL A 486 -18.33 17.68 -13.77
C VAL A 486 -18.55 16.24 -14.18
N ASP A 487 -19.23 15.47 -13.34
CA ASP A 487 -19.65 14.10 -13.67
C ASP A 487 -20.38 14.10 -15.03
N PRO A 488 -19.97 13.27 -16.01
CA PRO A 488 -20.63 13.19 -17.31
C PRO A 488 -22.14 12.93 -17.22
N ALA A 489 -22.64 12.24 -16.19
CA ALA A 489 -24.07 12.01 -15.97
C ALA A 489 -24.79 13.30 -15.52
N VAL A 490 -24.12 14.13 -14.71
CA VAL A 490 -24.60 15.47 -14.32
C VAL A 490 -24.54 16.41 -15.53
N LEU A 491 -23.52 16.32 -16.38
CA LEU A 491 -23.42 17.10 -17.61
C LEU A 491 -24.49 16.68 -18.64
N ALA A 492 -24.77 15.38 -18.76
CA ALA A 492 -25.78 14.84 -19.68
C ALA A 492 -27.21 15.25 -19.31
N THR A 493 -27.46 15.54 -18.02
CA THR A 493 -28.75 16.04 -17.52
C THR A 493 -28.74 17.56 -17.30
N SER A 494 -27.59 18.21 -17.49
CA SER A 494 -27.45 19.66 -17.36
C SER A 494 -28.14 20.36 -18.53
N ASN A 495 -29.14 21.18 -18.24
CA ASN A 495 -29.82 22.06 -19.20
C ASN A 495 -28.93 23.28 -19.56
N GLY A 496 -27.67 23.06 -19.91
CA GLY A 496 -26.62 24.07 -20.09
C GLY A 496 -26.83 25.09 -21.22
N HIS A 497 -28.02 25.15 -21.82
CA HIS A 497 -28.36 26.03 -22.94
C HIS A 497 -29.16 27.28 -22.54
N HIS A 498 -29.41 27.53 -21.24
CA HIS A 498 -30.13 28.75 -20.82
C HIS A 498 -29.30 30.04 -20.88
N ALA A 499 -27.96 29.97 -20.79
CA ALA A 499 -27.10 31.16 -20.81
C ALA A 499 -27.04 31.86 -22.18
N VAL A 500 -27.30 31.12 -23.27
CA VAL A 500 -27.37 31.67 -24.64
C VAL A 500 -28.64 32.50 -24.85
N LEU A 501 -29.71 32.23 -24.09
CA LEU A 501 -30.98 32.96 -24.17
C LEU A 501 -30.95 34.30 -23.39
N ASP A 502 -30.16 34.39 -22.32
CA ASP A 502 -30.07 35.59 -21.46
C ASP A 502 -28.94 36.56 -21.83
N GLY A 503 -28.17 36.27 -22.89
CA GLY A 503 -27.11 37.15 -23.38
C GLY A 503 -25.97 37.37 -22.38
N LEU A 504 -25.70 36.40 -21.52
CA LEU A 504 -24.58 36.44 -20.58
C LEU A 504 -23.30 35.99 -21.30
N GLY A 505 -22.27 36.84 -21.28
CA GLY A 505 -21.00 36.62 -21.96
C GLY A 505 -20.25 35.37 -21.47
N SER A 506 -19.43 34.81 -22.36
CA SER A 506 -18.58 33.65 -22.08
C SER A 506 -17.51 33.97 -21.03
N THR A 507 -17.26 33.03 -20.12
CA THR A 507 -16.17 33.12 -19.13
C THR A 507 -14.87 32.46 -19.62
N SER A 508 -14.84 31.98 -20.87
CA SER A 508 -13.66 31.35 -21.46
C SER A 508 -12.59 32.40 -21.79
N PRO A 509 -11.30 32.14 -21.47
CA PRO A 509 -10.20 33.02 -21.85
C PRO A 509 -10.16 33.21 -23.38
N GLY A 510 -10.21 34.46 -23.85
CA GLY A 510 -10.19 34.81 -25.28
C GLY A 510 -11.57 35.01 -25.94
N SER A 511 -12.67 34.96 -25.19
CA SER A 511 -13.96 35.39 -25.72
C SER A 511 -13.98 36.92 -25.92
N ASN A 512 -14.17 37.35 -27.16
CA ASN A 512 -14.25 38.76 -27.55
C ASN A 512 -15.71 39.20 -27.68
N ASP A 513 -16.52 39.07 -26.62
CA ASP A 513 -17.84 39.71 -26.59
C ASP A 513 -17.82 40.87 -25.59
N ALA A 514 -17.26 41.99 -26.05
CA ALA A 514 -17.45 43.29 -25.45
C ALA A 514 -18.92 43.69 -25.59
N THR A 515 -19.77 43.33 -24.64
CA THR A 515 -21.12 43.88 -24.57
C THR A 515 -21.05 45.31 -24.05
N SER A 516 -20.96 46.26 -24.99
CA SER A 516 -21.23 47.67 -24.75
C SER A 516 -22.72 47.87 -24.42
N LYS A 517 -23.11 47.71 -23.17
CA LYS A 517 -24.37 48.31 -22.71
C LYS A 517 -24.12 49.79 -22.47
N GLN A 518 -24.50 50.61 -23.46
CA GLN A 518 -24.75 52.03 -23.24
C GLN A 518 -25.69 52.18 -22.03
N LEU A 519 -25.22 52.87 -21.00
CA LEU A 519 -26.07 53.38 -19.93
C LEU A 519 -27.16 54.25 -20.56
N HIS A 520 -28.41 53.81 -20.51
CA HIS A 520 -29.52 54.75 -20.50
C HIS A 520 -29.64 55.30 -19.08
N ALA A 521 -29.13 56.53 -18.92
CA ALA A 521 -29.27 57.31 -17.71
C ALA A 521 -30.75 57.59 -17.43
N SER A 522 -31.18 57.18 -16.24
CA SER A 522 -32.42 57.63 -15.61
C SER A 522 -32.32 59.14 -15.34
N LEU A 523 -33.06 59.96 -16.10
CA LEU A 523 -33.36 61.34 -15.70
C LEU A 523 -34.77 61.39 -15.09
N SER A 524 -34.80 61.57 -13.78
CA SER A 524 -35.97 62.05 -13.04
C SER A 524 -36.10 63.56 -13.22
N PHE A 525 -37.27 64.05 -13.66
CA PHE A 525 -37.71 65.42 -13.33
C PHE A 525 -39.23 65.48 -13.16
N LEU A 526 -39.63 66.16 -12.10
CA LEU A 526 -40.99 66.35 -11.58
C LEU A 526 -41.86 67.31 -12.43
N CYS A 527 -43.17 67.05 -12.37
CA CYS A 527 -44.32 67.97 -12.37
C CYS A 527 -44.48 69.06 -13.46
N ILE A 528 -45.65 69.09 -14.13
CA ILE A 528 -46.71 70.11 -13.94
C ILE A 528 -47.99 69.72 -14.71
N CYS A 529 -49.11 70.13 -14.11
CA CYS A 529 -50.50 69.91 -14.46
C CYS A 529 -51.00 70.42 -15.84
N ALA A 530 -51.96 69.65 -16.35
CA ALA A 530 -53.29 70.05 -16.85
C ALA A 530 -53.50 70.66 -18.25
N ILE A 531 -54.73 70.38 -18.72
CA ILE A 531 -55.58 71.09 -19.69
C ILE A 531 -55.62 70.53 -21.12
N THR A 532 -56.57 69.59 -21.30
CA THR A 532 -57.72 69.56 -22.25
C THR A 532 -57.62 69.98 -23.73
N LEU A 533 -58.44 69.24 -24.52
CA LEU A 533 -59.02 69.54 -25.86
C LEU A 533 -58.02 69.53 -27.04
N ALA A 534 -58.33 69.12 -28.27
CA ALA A 534 -59.50 68.52 -28.92
C ALA A 534 -59.09 68.21 -30.38
N TYR A 535 -59.75 67.22 -30.99
CA TYR A 535 -60.20 67.17 -32.40
C TYR A 535 -59.20 67.08 -33.58
N PHE A 536 -59.44 66.04 -34.41
CA PHE A 536 -59.46 65.95 -35.90
C PHE A 536 -58.27 66.55 -36.68
N ILE A 537 -57.63 65.82 -37.59
CA ILE A 537 -58.14 65.13 -38.79
C ILE A 537 -57.32 63.86 -39.07
#